data_AF-A0A7D7WER5-F1
#
_entry.id   AF-A0A7D7WER5-F1
#
_cell.length_a   1.000
_cell.length_b   1.000
_cell.length_c   1.000
_cell.angle_alpha   90.00
_cell.angle_beta   90.00
_cell.angle_gamma   90.00
#
_symmetry.space_group_name_H-M   'P 1'
#
loop_
_entity.id
_entity.type
_entity.pdbx_description
1 polymer ?
#
loop_
_entity_poly.entity_id
_entity_poly.type
_entity_poly.pdbx_seq_one_letter_code
_entity_poly.pdbx_strand_id
1 'polypeptide(L)'
;MSVGLHHVEVWLAGDAAAGGWPWLLERLGFVRVQSWADGESWSAGGAYLTLTRSPTLSADRHDRRRPGVNHLAFHGGSRGEVDALMEVAPQHGWSPLYADRYPHAGGEAHYAGWLENSAGFKVEVVARANSAAGGAADAVADSASAGSRMLDETWLSMAAAGLSSVSSDAREAALDALCEAVASGRLDDRLVALIERRLLALEVGLGEDTGDSVFGRSFSALVLGACVARTNVLGLRDGIDRWCAAFVRWFVAERDVRGYVEGRGWAHAIAHGADAWGEFARFGWRDAGIRELLRDAVIERAMAATGPWTAGEADRIALAISSVPGAAAGIAERLNSAVAGAQRGAADPYAQTFNAEQLLRALLLQAEPGSPVDTAIRRGVQERYPHLQGGS
;
A
#
# COMPACT_ATOMS: atom_id res chain seq x y z
N MET A 1 10.38 5.01 -8.43
CA MET A 1 11.44 4.10 -7.98
C MET A 1 10.90 3.33 -6.78
N SER A 2 11.00 2.00 -6.79
CA SER A 2 10.70 1.19 -5.59
C SER A 2 11.86 1.35 -4.61
N VAL A 3 11.57 1.75 -3.37
CA VAL A 3 12.54 1.84 -2.28
C VAL A 3 12.36 0.63 -1.37
N GLY A 4 13.43 -0.13 -1.13
CA GLY A 4 13.40 -1.35 -0.32
C GLY A 4 14.58 -2.27 -0.61
N LEU A 5 14.73 -3.34 0.17
CA LEU A 5 15.70 -4.40 -0.11
C LEU A 5 15.16 -5.30 -1.22
N HIS A 6 15.88 -5.41 -2.33
CA HIS A 6 15.54 -6.40 -3.37
C HIS A 6 15.88 -7.81 -2.91
N HIS A 7 17.10 -8.01 -2.41
CA HIS A 7 17.51 -9.29 -1.83
C HIS A 7 18.68 -9.12 -0.85
N VAL A 8 18.85 -10.11 0.03
CA VAL A 8 20.01 -10.29 0.89
C VAL A 8 20.56 -11.68 0.62
N GLU A 9 21.88 -11.78 0.41
CA GLU A 9 22.57 -13.07 0.33
C GLU A 9 23.41 -13.28 1.58
N VAL A 10 23.25 -14.44 2.21
CA VAL A 10 23.95 -14.86 3.42
C VAL A 10 24.79 -16.08 3.10
N TRP A 11 26.09 -15.95 3.32
CA TRP A 11 27.03 -17.05 3.16
C TRP A 11 27.09 -17.91 4.41
N LEU A 12 26.91 -19.21 4.22
CA LEU A 12 26.94 -20.20 5.28
C LEU A 12 28.19 -21.07 5.15
N ALA A 13 28.79 -21.44 6.29
CA ALA A 13 29.90 -22.40 6.33
C ALA A 13 29.45 -23.86 6.19
N GLY A 14 28.17 -24.14 6.44
CA GLY A 14 27.56 -25.46 6.32
C GLY A 14 26.18 -25.39 5.70
N ASP A 15 25.40 -26.46 5.82
CA ASP A 15 24.03 -26.53 5.33
C ASP A 15 23.10 -25.57 6.12
N ALA A 16 22.22 -24.87 5.40
CA ALA A 16 21.20 -24.00 5.97
C ALA A 16 20.27 -24.76 6.94
N ALA A 17 19.95 -26.03 6.61
CA ALA A 17 19.13 -26.89 7.46
C ALA A 17 19.78 -27.13 8.83
N ALA A 18 21.10 -27.30 8.87
CA ALA A 18 21.84 -27.53 10.12
C ALA A 18 21.85 -26.30 11.05
N GLY A 19 21.60 -25.11 10.51
CA GLY A 19 21.49 -23.85 11.25
C GLY A 19 20.06 -23.46 11.65
N GLY A 20 19.06 -24.32 11.39
CA GLY A 20 17.66 -24.04 11.71
C GLY A 20 17.01 -22.96 10.84
N TRP A 21 17.65 -22.53 9.75
CA TRP A 21 17.17 -21.45 8.90
C TRP A 21 15.85 -21.77 8.18
N PRO A 22 15.68 -22.94 7.52
CA PRO A 22 14.41 -23.27 6.88
C PRO A 22 13.22 -23.19 7.83
N TRP A 23 13.36 -23.77 9.03
CA TRP A 23 12.32 -23.72 10.05
C TRP A 23 11.96 -22.29 10.45
N LEU A 24 12.96 -21.45 10.73
CA LEU A 24 12.72 -20.07 11.14
C LEU A 24 12.02 -19.28 10.03
N LEU A 25 12.50 -19.42 8.80
CA LEU A 25 11.96 -18.71 7.64
C LEU A 25 10.52 -19.15 7.34
N GLU A 26 10.22 -20.45 7.37
CA GLU A 26 8.86 -20.97 7.23
C GLU A 26 7.94 -20.42 8.32
N ARG A 27 8.40 -20.37 9.59
CA ARG A 27 7.64 -19.81 10.71
C ARG A 27 7.38 -18.31 10.58
N LEU A 28 8.28 -17.58 9.93
CA LEU A 28 8.15 -16.15 9.66
C LEU A 28 7.42 -15.86 8.33
N GLY A 29 6.88 -16.89 7.66
CA GLY A 29 6.07 -16.74 6.44
C GLY A 29 6.87 -16.60 5.14
N PHE A 30 8.16 -16.92 5.14
CA PHE A 30 8.95 -17.02 3.92
C PHE A 30 8.67 -18.34 3.19
N VAL A 31 8.62 -18.27 1.87
CA VAL A 31 8.44 -19.43 0.99
C VAL A 31 9.74 -19.70 0.23
N ARG A 32 10.18 -20.96 0.20
CA ARG A 32 11.33 -21.36 -0.60
C ARG A 32 10.97 -21.27 -2.09
N VAL A 33 11.69 -20.44 -2.84
CA VAL A 33 11.45 -20.22 -4.28
C VAL A 33 12.46 -20.93 -5.16
N GLN A 34 13.64 -21.26 -4.64
CA GLN A 34 14.68 -21.98 -5.38
C GLN A 34 15.53 -22.82 -4.42
N SER A 35 16.04 -23.95 -4.91
CA SER A 35 16.97 -24.83 -4.20
C SER A 35 17.98 -25.42 -5.20
N TRP A 36 19.25 -25.48 -4.81
CA TRP A 36 20.34 -26.11 -5.57
C TRP A 36 21.32 -26.78 -4.61
N ALA A 37 22.36 -27.44 -5.14
CA ALA A 37 23.27 -28.27 -4.35
C ALA A 37 23.96 -27.54 -3.18
N ASP A 38 24.20 -26.24 -3.32
CA ASP A 38 24.97 -25.44 -2.37
C ASP A 38 24.18 -24.27 -1.78
N GLY A 39 22.87 -24.20 -1.98
CA GLY A 39 22.07 -23.09 -1.45
C GLY A 39 20.59 -23.13 -1.81
N GLU A 40 19.88 -22.16 -1.28
CA GLU A 40 18.44 -21.99 -1.43
C GLU A 40 18.07 -20.51 -1.34
N SER A 41 16.97 -20.14 -2.00
CA SER A 41 16.40 -18.78 -1.94
C SER A 41 14.99 -18.82 -1.41
N TRP A 42 14.68 -17.85 -0.56
CA TRP A 42 13.43 -17.68 0.14
C TRP A 42 12.82 -16.32 -0.19
N SER A 43 11.51 -16.21 -0.29
CA SER A 43 10.81 -14.97 -0.63
C SER A 43 9.70 -14.67 0.37
N ALA A 44 9.62 -13.40 0.78
CA ALA A 44 8.48 -12.84 1.51
C ALA A 44 8.36 -11.34 1.20
N GLY A 45 7.15 -10.85 0.98
CA GLY A 45 6.88 -9.41 0.82
C GLY A 45 7.65 -8.71 -0.31
N GLY A 46 8.06 -9.44 -1.36
CA GLY A 46 8.79 -8.89 -2.50
C GLY A 46 10.31 -8.80 -2.34
N ALA A 47 10.87 -9.20 -1.20
CA ALA A 47 12.31 -9.33 -0.98
C ALA A 47 12.74 -10.80 -0.96
N TYR A 48 13.98 -11.06 -1.39
CA TYR A 48 14.57 -12.41 -1.35
C TYR A 48 15.65 -12.54 -0.27
N LEU A 49 15.71 -13.68 0.39
CA LEU A 49 16.83 -14.10 1.22
C LEU A 49 17.46 -15.35 0.61
N THR A 50 18.70 -15.23 0.14
CA THR A 50 19.48 -16.35 -0.37
C THR A 50 20.42 -16.86 0.72
N LEU A 51 20.36 -18.14 1.02
CA LEU A 51 21.28 -18.84 1.91
C LEU A 51 22.15 -19.74 1.05
N THR A 52 23.46 -19.48 1.00
CA THR A 52 24.35 -20.20 0.07
C THR A 52 25.69 -20.49 0.70
N ARG A 53 26.32 -21.62 0.34
CA ARG A 53 27.70 -21.90 0.67
C ARG A 53 28.61 -21.16 -0.30
N SER A 54 29.55 -20.37 0.23
CA SER A 54 30.57 -19.73 -0.60
C SER A 54 31.72 -20.72 -0.86
N PRO A 55 32.25 -20.81 -2.10
CA PRO A 55 33.37 -21.68 -2.42
C PRO A 55 34.71 -21.21 -1.81
N THR A 56 34.76 -19.99 -1.26
CA THR A 56 36.00 -19.35 -0.79
C THR A 56 35.86 -18.75 0.61
N LEU A 57 35.23 -19.49 1.52
CA LEU A 57 35.15 -19.07 2.92
C LEU A 57 36.52 -19.05 3.60
N SER A 58 36.80 -17.96 4.30
CA SER A 58 38.01 -17.78 5.11
C SER A 58 37.83 -18.19 6.58
N ALA A 59 36.60 -18.54 6.98
CA ALA A 59 36.25 -18.99 8.32
C ALA A 59 35.09 -19.99 8.26
N ASP A 60 35.02 -20.88 9.25
CA ASP A 60 34.04 -21.95 9.39
C ASP A 60 32.83 -21.58 10.29
N ARG A 61 32.84 -20.38 10.90
CA ARG A 61 31.74 -19.83 11.68
C ARG A 61 31.59 -18.32 11.46
N HIS A 62 30.36 -17.83 11.54
CA HIS A 62 30.08 -16.39 11.54
C HIS A 62 30.39 -15.77 12.93
N ASP A 63 31.25 -14.74 12.96
CA ASP A 63 31.46 -13.89 14.15
C ASP A 63 30.79 -12.54 13.94
N ARG A 64 29.54 -12.42 14.41
CA ARG A 64 28.71 -11.21 14.33
C ARG A 64 29.29 -9.95 14.95
N ARG A 65 30.42 -10.03 15.66
CA ARG A 65 31.11 -8.88 16.27
C ARG A 65 32.15 -8.24 15.35
N ARG A 66 32.50 -8.90 14.25
CA ARG A 66 33.40 -8.36 13.22
C ARG A 66 32.64 -7.43 12.25
N PRO A 67 33.33 -6.53 11.53
CA PRO A 67 32.70 -5.77 10.45
C PRO A 67 31.99 -6.68 9.45
N GLY A 68 30.73 -6.36 9.14
CA GLY A 68 29.84 -7.18 8.31
C GLY A 68 28.41 -7.20 8.85
N VAL A 69 27.66 -8.26 8.56
CA VAL A 69 26.31 -8.47 9.10
C VAL A 69 26.40 -8.80 10.59
N ASN A 70 25.68 -8.06 11.43
CA ASN A 70 25.58 -8.36 12.87
C ASN A 70 24.34 -9.24 13.19
N HIS A 71 23.21 -8.91 12.58
CA HIS A 71 21.97 -9.67 12.69
C HIS A 71 21.00 -9.31 11.56
N LEU A 72 19.99 -10.16 11.38
CA LEU A 72 18.83 -9.89 10.55
C LEU A 72 17.59 -9.79 11.44
N ALA A 73 16.76 -8.76 11.21
CA ALA A 73 15.52 -8.55 11.96
C ALA A 73 14.31 -8.86 11.09
N PHE A 74 13.31 -9.51 11.67
CA PHE A 74 12.10 -9.96 11.01
C PHE A 74 10.86 -9.53 11.80
N HIS A 75 9.76 -9.28 11.10
CA HIS A 75 8.46 -9.14 11.76
C HIS A 75 7.94 -10.53 12.15
N GLY A 76 7.60 -10.70 13.43
CA GLY A 76 7.10 -11.97 14.00
C GLY A 76 5.59 -12.00 14.24
N GLY A 77 4.83 -11.03 13.73
CA GLY A 77 3.39 -10.94 13.95
C GLY A 77 3.04 -10.24 15.27
N SER A 78 2.01 -10.71 15.95
CA SER A 78 1.56 -10.25 17.27
C SER A 78 2.56 -10.63 18.37
N ARG A 79 2.40 -10.05 19.57
CA ARG A 79 3.23 -10.38 20.74
C ARG A 79 3.18 -11.88 21.09
N GLY A 80 2.00 -12.48 21.05
CA GLY A 80 1.82 -13.91 21.32
C GLY A 80 2.46 -14.82 20.27
N GLU A 81 2.52 -14.41 19.01
CA GLU A 81 3.23 -15.17 17.97
C GLU A 81 4.75 -15.10 18.17
N VAL A 82 5.27 -13.94 18.58
CA VAL A 82 6.68 -13.81 18.99
C VAL A 82 6.96 -14.69 20.21
N ASP A 83 6.10 -14.70 21.22
CA ASP A 83 6.25 -15.55 22.40
C ASP A 83 6.28 -17.04 22.02
N ALA A 84 5.31 -17.48 21.20
CA ALA A 84 5.21 -18.87 20.74
C ALA A 84 6.44 -19.28 19.91
N LEU A 85 6.93 -18.42 19.02
CA LEU A 85 8.15 -18.68 18.25
C LEU A 85 9.36 -18.81 19.18
N MET A 86 9.51 -17.91 20.15
CA MET A 86 10.61 -17.91 21.10
C MET A 86 10.61 -19.16 21.99
N GLU A 87 9.44 -19.68 22.35
CA GLU A 87 9.29 -20.90 23.14
C GLU A 87 9.80 -22.13 22.40
N VAL A 88 9.46 -22.29 21.12
CA VAL A 88 9.83 -23.50 20.35
C VAL A 88 11.20 -23.41 19.67
N ALA A 89 11.77 -22.20 19.53
CA ALA A 89 13.05 -21.97 18.86
C ALA A 89 14.23 -22.88 19.32
N PRO A 90 14.41 -23.16 20.62
CA PRO A 90 15.46 -24.07 21.10
C PRO A 90 15.41 -25.47 20.49
N GLN A 91 14.21 -25.97 20.18
CA GLN A 91 14.00 -27.30 19.59
C GLN A 91 14.44 -27.36 18.12
N HIS A 92 14.64 -26.20 17.50
CA HIS A 92 14.96 -26.05 16.08
C HIS A 92 16.33 -25.39 15.85
N GLY A 93 17.24 -25.48 16.82
CA GLY A 93 18.62 -25.04 16.66
C GLY A 93 18.88 -23.56 16.95
N TRP A 94 17.91 -22.85 17.55
CA TRP A 94 18.00 -21.43 17.89
C TRP A 94 17.99 -21.21 19.40
N SER A 95 19.06 -20.62 19.93
CA SER A 95 19.20 -20.33 21.36
C SER A 95 18.78 -18.89 21.67
N PRO A 96 17.86 -18.65 22.64
CA PRO A 96 17.50 -17.32 23.09
C PRO A 96 18.68 -16.52 23.63
N LEU A 97 18.75 -15.26 23.23
CA LEU A 97 19.67 -14.26 23.79
C LEU A 97 18.89 -13.28 24.66
N TYR A 98 19.56 -12.73 25.67
CA TYR A 98 19.01 -11.68 26.54
C TYR A 98 17.71 -12.08 27.25
N ALA A 99 17.59 -13.35 27.65
CA ALA A 99 16.39 -13.89 28.29
C ALA A 99 15.98 -13.13 29.57
N ASP A 100 16.95 -12.52 30.26
CA ASP A 100 16.77 -11.65 31.42
C ASP A 100 16.06 -10.32 31.11
N ARG A 101 16.10 -9.89 29.85
CA ARG A 101 15.51 -8.62 29.36
C ARG A 101 14.41 -8.84 28.32
N TYR A 102 14.07 -10.07 28.00
CA TYR A 102 12.95 -10.38 27.10
C TYR A 102 11.62 -9.91 27.72
N PRO A 103 10.69 -9.29 26.95
CA PRO A 103 10.73 -9.03 25.51
C PRO A 103 11.26 -7.62 25.13
N HIS A 104 11.93 -6.92 26.04
CA HIS A 104 12.28 -5.50 25.91
C HIS A 104 13.79 -5.21 25.90
N ALA A 105 14.62 -6.16 25.44
CA ALA A 105 16.07 -5.96 25.42
C ALA A 105 16.54 -4.84 24.47
N GLY A 106 15.67 -4.41 23.55
CA GLY A 106 15.86 -3.28 22.64
C GLY A 106 15.23 -1.96 23.12
N GLY A 107 14.58 -1.93 24.29
CA GLY A 107 13.90 -0.77 24.87
C GLY A 107 12.43 -1.04 25.23
N GLU A 108 11.85 -0.20 26.10
CA GLU A 108 10.49 -0.41 26.66
C GLU A 108 9.38 -0.43 25.60
N ALA A 109 9.53 0.36 24.52
CA ALA A 109 8.55 0.41 23.43
C ALA A 109 8.74 -0.70 22.37
N HIS A 110 9.76 -1.55 22.53
CA HIS A 110 10.17 -2.54 21.52
C HIS A 110 9.93 -3.95 22.04
N TYR A 111 8.93 -4.64 21.51
CA TYR A 111 8.61 -6.01 21.90
C TYR A 111 9.24 -6.99 20.90
N ALA A 112 10.34 -7.63 21.29
CA ALA A 112 11.09 -8.50 20.40
C ALA A 112 11.85 -9.61 21.14
N GLY A 113 12.14 -10.68 20.40
CA GLY A 113 13.03 -11.76 20.82
C GLY A 113 14.31 -11.79 19.99
N TRP A 114 15.42 -12.15 20.62
CA TRP A 114 16.70 -12.37 19.93
C TRP A 114 17.11 -13.84 20.05
N LEU A 115 17.52 -14.42 18.93
CA LEU A 115 17.96 -15.82 18.85
C LEU A 115 19.34 -15.89 18.20
N GLU A 116 20.16 -16.85 18.61
CA GLU A 116 21.43 -17.19 17.96
C GLU A 116 21.45 -18.68 17.59
N ASN A 117 21.86 -19.00 16.37
CA ASN A 117 22.04 -20.40 15.95
C ASN A 117 23.48 -20.90 16.16
N SER A 118 23.68 -22.20 15.97
CA SER A 118 25.00 -22.86 16.09
C SER A 118 26.07 -22.25 15.17
N ALA A 119 25.66 -21.76 13.99
CA ALA A 119 26.53 -21.10 13.02
C ALA A 119 26.94 -19.65 13.41
N GLY A 120 26.39 -19.10 14.50
CA GLY A 120 26.74 -17.79 15.05
C GLY A 120 25.92 -16.62 14.51
N PHE A 121 24.89 -16.89 13.71
CA PHE A 121 23.97 -15.85 13.24
C PHE A 121 23.00 -15.47 14.34
N LYS A 122 22.87 -14.16 14.56
CA LYS A 122 21.83 -13.60 15.41
C LYS A 122 20.65 -13.15 14.55
N VAL A 123 19.45 -13.48 14.98
CA VAL A 123 18.20 -12.94 14.43
C VAL A 123 17.42 -12.21 15.51
N GLU A 124 16.61 -11.26 15.07
CA GLU A 124 15.67 -10.52 15.90
C GLU A 124 14.26 -10.71 15.34
N VAL A 125 13.30 -11.00 16.21
CA VAL A 125 11.89 -11.22 15.85
C VAL A 125 11.05 -10.21 16.58
N VAL A 126 10.48 -9.25 15.84
CA VAL A 126 9.81 -8.06 16.39
C VAL A 126 8.30 -8.18 16.25
N ALA A 127 7.57 -7.98 17.34
CA ALA A 127 6.11 -7.93 17.32
C ALA A 127 5.61 -6.60 16.72
N ARG A 128 4.51 -6.65 15.98
CA ARG A 128 3.77 -5.47 15.55
C ARG A 128 3.13 -4.80 16.77
N ALA A 129 3.09 -3.47 16.79
CA ALA A 129 2.50 -2.72 17.89
C ALA A 129 1.00 -3.07 18.02
N ASN A 130 0.57 -3.44 19.23
CA ASN A 130 -0.85 -3.65 19.54
C ASN A 130 -1.51 -2.27 19.73
N SER A 131 -2.51 -1.93 18.92
CA SER A 131 -3.47 -0.87 19.22
C SER A 131 -4.39 -1.38 20.33
N ALA A 132 -4.28 -0.84 21.55
CA ALA A 132 -5.04 -1.33 22.70
C ALA A 132 -6.43 -0.69 22.81
N ALA A 133 -7.50 -1.45 22.54
CA ALA A 133 -8.84 -1.34 23.16
C ALA A 133 -9.74 -2.50 22.66
N GLY A 134 -9.91 -3.54 23.49
CA GLY A 134 -10.61 -4.79 23.14
C GLY A 134 -12.11 -4.83 23.44
N GLY A 135 -12.74 -5.93 23.02
CA GLY A 135 -13.99 -6.41 23.62
C GLY A 135 -15.00 -7.07 22.67
N ALA A 136 -14.98 -6.74 21.38
CA ALA A 136 -15.90 -7.32 20.39
C ALA A 136 -15.21 -7.85 19.12
N ALA A 137 -13.92 -7.54 18.94
CA ALA A 137 -13.11 -7.94 17.79
C ALA A 137 -12.64 -9.41 17.85
N ASP A 138 -12.63 -10.03 19.03
CA ASP A 138 -12.08 -11.38 19.20
C ASP A 138 -12.91 -12.46 18.50
N ALA A 139 -14.21 -12.25 18.26
CA ALA A 139 -15.02 -13.18 17.48
C ALA A 139 -14.73 -13.14 15.96
N VAL A 140 -14.07 -12.08 15.48
CA VAL A 140 -13.70 -11.90 14.07
C VAL A 140 -12.19 -12.18 13.87
N ALA A 141 -11.36 -11.92 14.88
CA ALA A 141 -9.91 -12.13 14.87
C ALA A 141 -9.51 -13.60 15.11
N ASP A 142 -10.25 -14.37 15.92
CA ASP A 142 -10.07 -15.84 16.05
C ASP A 142 -10.45 -16.60 14.77
N SER A 143 -10.91 -15.84 13.77
CA SER A 143 -11.31 -16.30 12.46
C SER A 143 -10.21 -16.09 11.40
N ALA A 144 -9.11 -15.41 11.74
CA ALA A 144 -8.02 -15.08 10.82
C ALA A 144 -6.67 -15.77 11.13
N SER A 145 -6.50 -16.40 12.30
CA SER A 145 -5.26 -17.06 12.74
C SER A 145 -5.12 -18.55 12.39
N ALA A 146 -5.97 -19.08 11.51
CA ALA A 146 -5.80 -20.44 11.00
C ALA A 146 -4.96 -20.43 9.72
N GLY A 147 -3.70 -20.87 9.81
CA GLY A 147 -2.81 -21.21 8.69
C GLY A 147 -3.29 -22.36 7.79
N SER A 148 -4.61 -22.56 7.71
CA SER A 148 -5.33 -23.43 6.78
C SER A 148 -6.82 -23.08 6.76
N ARG A 149 -7.20 -21.80 6.87
CA ARG A 149 -8.58 -21.41 6.53
C ARG A 149 -8.69 -21.28 5.02
N MET A 150 -9.54 -22.13 4.44
CA MET A 150 -10.01 -21.99 3.08
C MET A 150 -10.50 -20.54 2.94
N LEU A 151 -9.89 -19.75 2.03
CA LEU A 151 -10.38 -18.41 1.66
C LEU A 151 -11.65 -18.56 0.82
N ASP A 152 -12.67 -19.13 1.44
CA ASP A 152 -13.90 -19.51 0.82
C ASP A 152 -14.85 -18.31 0.68
N GLU A 153 -16.03 -18.55 0.15
CA GLU A 153 -17.04 -17.51 -0.04
C GLU A 153 -17.49 -16.86 1.27
N THR A 154 -17.46 -17.60 2.37
CA THR A 154 -17.83 -17.09 3.69
C THR A 154 -16.81 -16.05 4.14
N TRP A 155 -15.52 -16.38 4.03
CA TRP A 155 -14.44 -15.45 4.37
C TRP A 155 -14.49 -14.19 3.49
N LEU A 156 -14.66 -14.34 2.17
CA LEU A 156 -14.77 -13.22 1.24
C LEU A 156 -15.97 -12.32 1.55
N SER A 157 -17.11 -12.91 1.95
CA SER A 157 -18.30 -12.16 2.36
C SER A 157 -18.06 -11.38 3.66
N MET A 158 -17.43 -12.00 4.66
CA MET A 158 -17.09 -11.34 5.92
C MET A 158 -16.10 -10.19 5.71
N ALA A 159 -15.03 -10.41 4.94
CA ALA A 159 -14.07 -9.37 4.62
C ALA A 159 -14.73 -8.21 3.85
N ALA A 160 -15.62 -8.51 2.90
CA ALA A 160 -16.37 -7.49 2.18
C ALA A 160 -17.29 -6.66 3.09
N ALA A 161 -17.98 -7.30 4.05
CA ALA A 161 -18.78 -6.61 5.04
C ALA A 161 -17.89 -5.74 5.96
N GLY A 162 -16.72 -6.24 6.33
CA GLY A 162 -15.71 -5.52 7.10
C GLY A 162 -15.31 -4.20 6.45
N LEU A 163 -15.04 -4.17 5.13
CA LEU A 163 -14.73 -2.92 4.39
C LEU A 163 -15.84 -1.86 4.47
N SER A 164 -17.09 -2.28 4.67
CA SER A 164 -18.25 -1.39 4.73
C SER A 164 -18.65 -1.02 6.15
N SER A 165 -17.90 -1.49 7.16
CA SER A 165 -18.20 -1.25 8.57
C SER A 165 -18.07 0.24 8.93
N VAL A 166 -18.85 0.74 9.89
CA VAL A 166 -18.64 2.09 10.44
C VAL A 166 -17.45 2.17 11.40
N SER A 167 -16.96 1.02 11.89
CA SER A 167 -15.74 0.93 12.70
C SER A 167 -14.50 0.99 11.81
N SER A 168 -13.62 1.97 12.06
CA SER A 168 -12.33 2.11 11.36
C SER A 168 -11.50 0.84 11.48
N ASP A 169 -11.40 0.27 12.68
CA ASP A 169 -10.54 -0.88 12.95
C ASP A 169 -11.01 -2.11 12.17
N ALA A 170 -12.33 -2.33 12.10
CA ALA A 170 -12.89 -3.41 11.30
C ALA A 170 -12.64 -3.23 9.80
N ARG A 171 -12.71 -1.99 9.30
CA ARG A 171 -12.42 -1.69 7.89
C ARG A 171 -10.96 -1.88 7.55
N GLU A 172 -10.06 -1.36 8.39
CA GLU A 172 -8.61 -1.46 8.19
C GLU A 172 -8.15 -2.92 8.29
N ALA A 173 -8.64 -3.69 9.27
CA ALA A 173 -8.35 -5.11 9.36
C ALA A 173 -8.85 -5.91 8.13
N ALA A 174 -10.05 -5.60 7.63
CA ALA A 174 -10.58 -6.25 6.43
C ALA A 174 -9.80 -5.86 5.16
N LEU A 175 -9.37 -4.61 5.06
CA LEU A 175 -8.52 -4.13 3.98
C LEU A 175 -7.18 -4.86 3.99
N ASP A 176 -6.50 -4.89 5.13
CA ASP A 176 -5.21 -5.54 5.29
C ASP A 176 -5.30 -7.02 4.92
N ALA A 177 -6.33 -7.71 5.41
CA ALA A 177 -6.53 -9.13 5.14
C ALA A 177 -6.79 -9.41 3.65
N LEU A 178 -7.59 -8.58 2.96
CA LEU A 178 -7.84 -8.73 1.53
C LEU A 178 -6.60 -8.39 0.69
N CYS A 179 -5.95 -7.26 0.98
CA CYS A 179 -4.76 -6.83 0.26
C CYS A 179 -3.61 -7.83 0.42
N GLU A 180 -3.41 -8.38 1.62
CA GLU A 180 -2.40 -9.40 1.85
C GLU A 180 -2.74 -10.70 1.11
N ALA A 181 -3.99 -11.18 1.16
CA ALA A 181 -4.41 -12.37 0.41
C ALA A 181 -4.26 -12.22 -1.12
N VAL A 182 -4.51 -11.01 -1.65
CA VAL A 182 -4.26 -10.68 -3.06
C VAL A 182 -2.76 -10.64 -3.35
N ALA A 183 -1.97 -9.95 -2.53
CA ALA A 183 -0.53 -9.77 -2.74
C ALA A 183 0.24 -11.11 -2.65
N SER A 184 -0.17 -11.99 -1.73
CA SER A 184 0.41 -13.33 -1.54
C SER A 184 -0.03 -14.33 -2.60
N GLY A 185 -0.95 -13.96 -3.51
CA GLY A 185 -1.48 -14.82 -4.55
C GLY A 185 -2.49 -15.88 -4.07
N ARG A 186 -2.94 -15.82 -2.81
CA ARG A 186 -3.90 -16.79 -2.27
C ARG A 186 -5.31 -16.64 -2.86
N LEU A 187 -5.56 -15.56 -3.59
CA LEU A 187 -6.82 -15.27 -4.29
C LEU A 187 -6.67 -15.25 -5.82
N ASP A 188 -5.57 -15.74 -6.39
CA ASP A 188 -5.32 -15.66 -7.84
C ASP A 188 -6.42 -16.33 -8.69
N ASP A 189 -6.92 -17.49 -8.25
CA ASP A 189 -7.99 -18.24 -8.90
C ASP A 189 -9.36 -17.54 -8.80
N ARG A 190 -9.53 -16.64 -7.82
CA ARG A 190 -10.76 -15.86 -7.59
C ARG A 190 -10.60 -14.38 -7.91
N LEU A 191 -9.45 -13.96 -8.43
CA LEU A 191 -9.07 -12.54 -8.55
C LEU A 191 -10.05 -11.75 -9.41
N VAL A 192 -10.44 -12.29 -10.56
CA VAL A 192 -11.44 -11.67 -11.45
C VAL A 192 -12.78 -11.54 -10.74
N ALA A 193 -13.25 -12.59 -10.05
CA ALA A 193 -14.51 -12.54 -9.32
C ALA A 193 -14.47 -11.55 -8.14
N LEU A 194 -13.31 -11.36 -7.51
CA LEU A 194 -13.12 -10.33 -6.50
C LEU A 194 -13.20 -8.93 -7.12
N ILE A 195 -12.55 -8.69 -8.26
CA ILE A 195 -12.62 -7.42 -9.01
C ILE A 195 -14.08 -7.07 -9.32
N GLU A 196 -14.83 -7.97 -9.95
CA GLU A 196 -16.25 -7.74 -10.28
C GLU A 196 -17.07 -7.37 -9.04
N ARG A 197 -16.86 -8.08 -7.92
CA ARG A 197 -17.54 -7.78 -6.66
C ARG A 197 -17.17 -6.44 -6.05
N ARG A 198 -15.93 -5.99 -6.21
CA ARG A 198 -15.51 -4.67 -5.75
C ARG A 198 -16.05 -3.57 -6.66
N LEU A 199 -16.12 -3.78 -7.98
CA LEU A 199 -16.75 -2.82 -8.91
C LEU A 199 -18.23 -2.64 -8.58
N LEU A 200 -18.98 -3.71 -8.28
CA LEU A 200 -20.36 -3.59 -7.80
C LEU A 200 -20.46 -2.83 -6.47
N ALA A 201 -19.51 -3.02 -5.56
CA ALA A 201 -19.49 -2.31 -4.28
C ALA A 201 -19.27 -0.80 -4.45
N LEU A 202 -18.61 -0.35 -5.54
CA LEU A 202 -18.48 1.07 -5.88
C LEU A 202 -19.83 1.74 -6.22
N GLU A 203 -20.84 0.98 -6.62
CA GLU A 203 -22.15 1.54 -7.01
C GLU A 203 -23.10 1.73 -5.82
N VAL A 204 -22.79 1.12 -4.66
CA VAL A 204 -23.66 1.16 -3.48
C VAL A 204 -23.70 2.57 -2.88
N GLY A 205 -24.87 3.21 -2.92
CA GLY A 205 -25.07 4.57 -2.42
C GLY A 205 -24.34 5.65 -3.23
N LEU A 206 -23.94 5.36 -4.47
CA LEU A 206 -23.22 6.30 -5.32
C LEU A 206 -24.05 7.57 -5.55
N GLY A 207 -23.44 8.73 -5.29
CA GLY A 207 -24.08 10.04 -5.36
C GLY A 207 -24.55 10.60 -4.01
N GLU A 208 -24.51 9.79 -2.94
CA GLU A 208 -24.65 10.26 -1.55
C GLU A 208 -23.36 10.96 -1.09
N ASP A 209 -23.48 12.03 -0.29
CA ASP A 209 -22.36 12.84 0.23
C ASP A 209 -22.31 12.93 1.77
N THR A 210 -23.27 12.33 2.49
CA THR A 210 -23.32 12.34 3.96
C THR A 210 -23.45 10.96 4.62
N GLY A 211 -23.73 9.90 3.86
CA GLY A 211 -24.00 8.54 4.37
C GLY A 211 -22.76 7.67 4.62
N ASP A 212 -22.93 6.50 5.23
CA ASP A 212 -21.83 5.56 5.54
C ASP A 212 -21.44 4.67 4.36
N SER A 213 -22.24 4.67 3.31
CA SER A 213 -22.01 3.92 2.08
C SER A 213 -20.65 4.24 1.44
N VAL A 214 -20.11 5.46 1.67
CA VAL A 214 -18.79 5.89 1.22
C VAL A 214 -17.67 4.95 1.68
N PHE A 215 -17.77 4.38 2.89
CA PHE A 215 -16.71 3.52 3.40
C PHE A 215 -16.57 2.25 2.55
N GLY A 216 -17.70 1.61 2.22
CA GLY A 216 -17.71 0.44 1.35
C GLY A 216 -17.17 0.76 -0.05
N ARG A 217 -17.53 1.93 -0.61
CA ARG A 217 -17.04 2.37 -1.94
C ARG A 217 -15.54 2.65 -1.91
N SER A 218 -15.07 3.51 -1.01
CA SER A 218 -13.68 3.96 -0.98
C SER A 218 -12.70 2.84 -0.65
N PHE A 219 -13.03 1.96 0.31
CA PHE A 219 -12.18 0.82 0.63
C PHE A 219 -12.21 -0.25 -0.47
N SER A 220 -13.34 -0.39 -1.20
CA SER A 220 -13.38 -1.24 -2.38
C SER A 220 -12.48 -0.72 -3.50
N ALA A 221 -12.29 0.59 -3.64
CA ALA A 221 -11.33 1.16 -4.59
C ALA A 221 -9.88 0.75 -4.25
N LEU A 222 -9.48 0.76 -2.97
CA LEU A 222 -8.14 0.28 -2.56
C LEU A 222 -7.93 -1.20 -2.92
N VAL A 223 -8.90 -2.06 -2.61
CA VAL A 223 -8.83 -3.48 -2.94
C VAL A 223 -8.81 -3.68 -4.47
N LEU A 224 -9.53 -2.87 -5.24
CA LEU A 224 -9.44 -2.88 -6.71
C LEU A 224 -8.03 -2.54 -7.19
N GLY A 225 -7.39 -1.52 -6.61
CA GLY A 225 -6.00 -1.18 -6.91
C GLY A 225 -5.06 -2.37 -6.67
N ALA A 226 -5.16 -3.02 -5.50
CA ALA A 226 -4.38 -4.21 -5.18
C ALA A 226 -4.63 -5.36 -6.16
N CYS A 227 -5.89 -5.61 -6.53
CA CYS A 227 -6.23 -6.62 -7.51
C CYS A 227 -5.66 -6.32 -8.89
N VAL A 228 -5.71 -5.07 -9.36
CA VAL A 228 -5.16 -4.64 -10.65
C VAL A 228 -3.63 -4.74 -10.66
N ALA A 229 -2.97 -4.40 -9.55
CA ALA A 229 -1.54 -4.61 -9.40
C ALA A 229 -1.20 -6.11 -9.54
N ARG A 230 -1.99 -7.00 -8.91
CA ARG A 230 -1.81 -8.45 -9.01
C ARG A 230 -2.08 -9.00 -10.41
N THR A 231 -3.11 -8.52 -11.10
CA THR A 231 -3.36 -8.94 -12.50
C THR A 231 -2.21 -8.55 -13.42
N ASN A 232 -1.52 -7.44 -13.14
CA ASN A 232 -0.31 -7.07 -13.87
C ASN A 232 0.79 -8.12 -13.69
N VAL A 233 1.05 -8.56 -12.46
CA VAL A 233 2.02 -9.61 -12.12
C VAL A 233 1.70 -10.93 -12.82
N LEU A 234 0.43 -11.32 -12.85
CA LEU A 234 -0.03 -12.57 -13.46
C LEU A 234 -0.15 -12.51 -14.98
N GLY A 235 0.03 -11.34 -15.61
CA GLY A 235 -0.18 -11.18 -17.05
C GLY A 235 -1.65 -11.31 -17.48
N LEU A 236 -2.60 -11.25 -16.54
CA LEU A 236 -4.04 -11.29 -16.85
C LEU A 236 -4.45 -9.96 -17.47
N ARG A 237 -5.08 -9.99 -18.65
CA ARG A 237 -5.50 -8.78 -19.40
C ARG A 237 -6.98 -8.76 -19.75
N ASP A 238 -7.65 -9.89 -19.67
CA ASP A 238 -9.05 -10.02 -20.06
C ASP A 238 -9.96 -9.23 -19.11
N GLY A 239 -10.76 -8.32 -19.67
CA GLY A 239 -11.73 -7.52 -18.93
C GLY A 239 -11.22 -6.16 -18.43
N ILE A 240 -9.92 -5.84 -18.61
CA ILE A 240 -9.35 -4.59 -18.08
C ILE A 240 -10.08 -3.34 -18.56
N ASP A 241 -10.41 -3.23 -19.85
CA ASP A 241 -11.03 -2.03 -20.39
C ASP A 241 -12.41 -1.79 -19.75
N ARG A 242 -13.14 -2.86 -19.45
CA ARG A 242 -14.42 -2.81 -18.73
C ARG A 242 -14.22 -2.39 -17.27
N TRP A 243 -13.20 -2.92 -16.58
CA TRP A 243 -12.90 -2.55 -15.20
C TRP A 243 -12.46 -1.09 -15.09
N CYS A 244 -11.59 -0.64 -15.99
CA CYS A 244 -11.21 0.76 -16.13
C CYS A 244 -12.45 1.63 -16.32
N ALA A 245 -13.28 1.33 -17.31
CA ALA A 245 -14.48 2.11 -17.59
C ALA A 245 -15.44 2.17 -16.38
N ALA A 246 -15.62 1.07 -15.65
CA ALA A 246 -16.42 1.04 -14.42
C ALA A 246 -15.81 1.90 -13.31
N PHE A 247 -14.51 1.79 -13.08
CA PHE A 247 -13.78 2.62 -12.12
C PHE A 247 -13.90 4.12 -12.48
N VAL A 248 -13.70 4.50 -13.74
CA VAL A 248 -13.83 5.91 -14.19
C VAL A 248 -15.23 6.45 -13.91
N ARG A 249 -16.26 5.67 -14.25
CA ARG A 249 -17.66 6.06 -14.01
C ARG A 249 -17.92 6.33 -12.54
N TRP A 250 -17.46 5.44 -11.66
CA TRP A 250 -17.57 5.65 -10.22
C TRP A 250 -16.79 6.89 -9.77
N PHE A 251 -15.52 7.00 -10.17
CA PHE A 251 -14.64 8.08 -9.72
C PHE A 251 -15.23 9.45 -10.10
N VAL A 252 -15.78 9.59 -11.31
CA VAL A 252 -16.50 10.80 -11.76
C VAL A 252 -17.78 11.05 -10.95
N ALA A 253 -18.60 10.02 -10.75
CA ALA A 253 -19.92 10.15 -10.16
C ALA A 253 -19.92 10.27 -8.62
N GLU A 254 -18.83 9.89 -7.97
CA GLU A 254 -18.68 9.97 -6.53
C GLU A 254 -18.79 11.43 -6.05
N ARG A 255 -19.59 11.66 -5.00
CA ARG A 255 -19.85 13.02 -4.47
C ARG A 255 -19.30 13.21 -3.07
N ASP A 256 -19.00 12.14 -2.37
CA ASP A 256 -18.42 12.23 -1.04
C ASP A 256 -16.96 12.66 -1.13
N VAL A 257 -16.68 13.85 -0.59
CA VAL A 257 -15.34 14.45 -0.53
C VAL A 257 -14.76 14.43 0.89
N ARG A 258 -15.39 13.74 1.84
CA ARG A 258 -14.95 13.74 3.23
C ARG A 258 -13.63 12.98 3.39
N GLY A 259 -12.73 13.59 4.17
CA GLY A 259 -11.47 12.99 4.59
C GLY A 259 -11.63 12.09 5.81
N TYR A 260 -11.13 12.55 6.95
CA TYR A 260 -11.36 11.92 8.26
C TYR A 260 -12.77 12.23 8.78
N VAL A 261 -13.50 11.21 9.21
CA VAL A 261 -14.79 11.34 9.89
C VAL A 261 -14.61 11.00 11.37
N GLU A 262 -14.86 11.95 12.25
CA GLU A 262 -14.68 11.77 13.69
C GLU A 262 -15.46 10.55 14.22
N GLY A 263 -14.78 9.71 15.00
CA GLY A 263 -15.33 8.47 15.56
C GLY A 263 -15.58 7.34 14.57
N ARG A 264 -15.42 7.58 13.25
CA ARG A 264 -15.63 6.57 12.21
C ARG A 264 -14.35 6.28 11.43
N GLY A 265 -13.39 7.20 11.37
CA GLY A 265 -12.14 7.07 10.63
C GLY A 265 -12.23 7.60 9.20
N TRP A 266 -11.35 7.11 8.32
CA TRP A 266 -11.21 7.62 6.95
C TRP A 266 -12.39 7.25 6.05
N ALA A 267 -13.02 8.26 5.41
CA ALA A 267 -13.94 8.08 4.30
C ALA A 267 -13.17 8.10 2.97
N HIS A 268 -12.38 9.15 2.70
CA HIS A 268 -11.27 9.16 1.73
C HIS A 268 -11.57 8.65 0.31
N ALA A 269 -12.80 8.80 -0.20
CA ALA A 269 -13.13 8.30 -1.54
C ALA A 269 -12.21 8.86 -2.64
N ILE A 270 -11.78 10.11 -2.50
CA ILE A 270 -10.92 10.79 -3.46
C ILE A 270 -9.49 10.27 -3.37
N ALA A 271 -8.95 10.19 -2.15
CA ALA A 271 -7.61 9.67 -1.87
C ALA A 271 -7.47 8.20 -2.29
N HIS A 272 -8.39 7.33 -1.85
CA HIS A 272 -8.41 5.91 -2.20
C HIS A 272 -8.65 5.68 -3.69
N GLY A 273 -9.50 6.51 -4.32
CA GLY A 273 -9.69 6.49 -5.77
C GLY A 273 -8.42 6.88 -6.52
N ALA A 274 -7.66 7.87 -6.04
CA ALA A 274 -6.37 8.24 -6.63
C ALA A 274 -5.34 7.11 -6.53
N ASP A 275 -5.29 6.41 -5.38
CA ASP A 275 -4.40 5.25 -5.19
C ASP A 275 -4.73 4.14 -6.21
N ALA A 276 -6.02 3.80 -6.35
CA ALA A 276 -6.50 2.82 -7.33
C ALA A 276 -6.21 3.24 -8.77
N TRP A 277 -6.43 4.52 -9.10
CA TRP A 277 -6.09 5.08 -10.41
C TRP A 277 -4.60 4.87 -10.72
N GLY A 278 -3.70 5.13 -9.78
CA GLY A 278 -2.26 4.91 -9.96
C GLY A 278 -1.94 3.50 -10.46
N GLU A 279 -2.62 2.47 -9.92
CA GLU A 279 -2.45 1.07 -10.35
C GLU A 279 -3.06 0.80 -11.73
N PHE A 280 -4.26 1.30 -12.00
CA PHE A 280 -4.88 1.21 -13.32
C PHE A 280 -4.02 1.86 -14.42
N ALA A 281 -3.43 3.02 -14.14
CA ALA A 281 -2.54 3.72 -15.06
C ALA A 281 -1.28 2.88 -15.40
N ARG A 282 -0.64 2.28 -14.39
CA ARG A 282 0.55 1.43 -14.55
C ARG A 282 0.28 0.15 -15.33
N PHE A 283 -0.95 -0.37 -15.27
CA PHE A 283 -1.36 -1.54 -16.04
C PHE A 283 -1.34 -1.29 -17.56
N GLY A 284 -1.41 -0.03 -18.00
CA GLY A 284 -1.26 0.36 -19.40
C GLY A 284 -2.60 0.43 -20.14
N TRP A 285 -3.40 1.46 -19.83
CA TRP A 285 -4.62 1.80 -20.55
C TRP A 285 -4.41 1.82 -22.06
N ARG A 286 -5.17 1.00 -22.78
CA ARG A 286 -5.11 0.92 -24.25
C ARG A 286 -6.07 1.90 -24.90
N ASP A 287 -7.25 2.07 -24.32
CA ASP A 287 -8.28 2.98 -24.81
C ASP A 287 -7.91 4.44 -24.53
N ALA A 288 -7.69 5.22 -25.60
CA ALA A 288 -7.35 6.64 -25.49
C ALA A 288 -8.48 7.46 -24.86
N GLY A 289 -9.74 7.17 -25.20
CA GLY A 289 -10.92 7.87 -24.70
C GLY A 289 -11.12 7.74 -23.19
N ILE A 290 -10.83 6.57 -22.63
CA ILE A 290 -10.84 6.37 -21.16
C ILE A 290 -9.80 7.28 -20.48
N ARG A 291 -8.62 7.47 -21.08
CA ARG A 291 -7.60 8.38 -20.53
C ARG A 291 -8.05 9.83 -20.57
N GLU A 292 -8.75 10.22 -21.64
CA GLU A 292 -9.29 11.58 -21.76
C GLU A 292 -10.37 11.83 -20.71
N LEU A 293 -11.30 10.87 -20.53
CA LEU A 293 -12.34 10.95 -19.51
C LEU A 293 -11.77 11.10 -18.10
N LEU A 294 -10.73 10.36 -17.72
CA LEU A 294 -10.12 10.49 -16.40
C LEU A 294 -9.39 11.81 -16.20
N ARG A 295 -8.70 12.31 -17.24
CA ARG A 295 -8.10 13.65 -17.21
C ARG A 295 -9.18 14.72 -16.96
N ASP A 296 -10.28 14.66 -17.69
CA ASP A 296 -11.36 15.64 -17.56
C ASP A 296 -12.09 15.50 -16.22
N ALA A 297 -12.29 14.26 -15.74
CA ALA A 297 -12.87 13.96 -14.43
C ALA A 297 -12.12 14.62 -13.27
N VAL A 298 -10.78 14.59 -13.30
CA VAL A 298 -9.96 15.14 -12.22
C VAL A 298 -10.04 16.66 -12.20
N ILE A 299 -10.05 17.28 -13.38
CA ILE A 299 -10.23 18.74 -13.51
C ILE A 299 -11.62 19.12 -12.99
N GLU A 300 -12.67 18.43 -13.40
CA GLU A 300 -14.03 18.67 -12.94
C GLU A 300 -14.14 18.52 -11.42
N ARG A 301 -13.59 17.43 -10.85
CA ARG A 301 -13.59 17.20 -9.40
C ARG A 301 -12.84 18.27 -8.62
N ALA A 302 -11.68 18.71 -9.11
CA ALA A 302 -10.90 19.75 -8.46
C ALA A 302 -11.62 21.11 -8.49
N MET A 303 -12.55 21.33 -9.43
CA MET A 303 -13.29 22.59 -9.58
C MET A 303 -14.71 22.56 -9.00
N ALA A 304 -15.33 21.38 -8.90
CA ALA A 304 -16.75 21.22 -8.53
C ALA A 304 -16.98 20.54 -7.18
N ALA A 305 -15.92 20.20 -6.44
CA ALA A 305 -16.04 19.61 -5.11
C ALA A 305 -16.83 20.52 -4.15
N THR A 306 -17.70 19.91 -3.34
CA THR A 306 -18.54 20.60 -2.35
C THR A 306 -17.78 20.99 -1.07
N GLY A 307 -16.50 20.62 -0.96
CA GLY A 307 -15.64 20.91 0.17
C GLY A 307 -14.14 20.80 -0.15
N PRO A 308 -13.28 21.32 0.73
CA PRO A 308 -11.84 21.32 0.52
C PRO A 308 -11.22 19.92 0.74
N TRP A 309 -10.25 19.58 -0.09
CA TRP A 309 -9.36 18.43 0.05
C TRP A 309 -8.30 18.76 1.09
N THR A 310 -8.40 18.12 2.26
CA THR A 310 -7.60 18.47 3.45
C THR A 310 -6.82 17.29 4.00
N ALA A 311 -6.92 16.11 3.39
CA ALA A 311 -6.36 14.87 3.88
C ALA A 311 -5.45 14.19 2.85
N GLY A 312 -4.67 14.99 2.12
CA GLY A 312 -3.63 14.52 1.19
C GLY A 312 -4.16 14.06 -0.18
N GLU A 313 -5.41 14.36 -0.52
CA GLU A 313 -6.02 13.97 -1.80
C GLU A 313 -5.25 14.57 -2.98
N ALA A 314 -4.85 15.85 -2.88
CA ALA A 314 -4.11 16.54 -3.94
C ALA A 314 -2.78 15.85 -4.26
N ASP A 315 -2.03 15.42 -3.24
CA ASP A 315 -0.74 14.75 -3.42
C ASP A 315 -0.90 13.38 -4.08
N ARG A 316 -1.90 12.60 -3.63
CA ARG A 316 -2.20 11.28 -4.19
C ARG A 316 -2.71 11.36 -5.63
N ILE A 317 -3.58 12.33 -5.93
CA ILE A 317 -4.02 12.61 -7.32
C ILE A 317 -2.83 13.01 -8.18
N ALA A 318 -1.95 13.89 -7.70
CA ALA A 318 -0.76 14.28 -8.45
C ALA A 318 0.16 13.08 -8.73
N LEU A 319 0.35 12.18 -7.75
CA LEU A 319 1.12 10.92 -7.95
C LEU A 319 0.47 10.01 -9.01
N ALA A 320 -0.87 9.91 -9.00
CA ALA A 320 -1.62 9.13 -9.98
C ALA A 320 -1.56 9.74 -11.38
N ILE A 321 -1.61 11.07 -11.51
CA ILE A 321 -1.39 11.77 -12.79
C ILE A 321 0.02 11.49 -13.32
N SER A 322 1.04 11.61 -12.45
CA SER A 322 2.44 11.41 -12.81
C SER A 322 2.76 9.98 -13.23
N SER A 323 1.93 8.99 -12.88
CA SER A 323 2.09 7.61 -13.36
C SER A 323 1.61 7.41 -14.80
N VAL A 324 0.90 8.38 -15.39
CA VAL A 324 0.46 8.37 -16.79
C VAL A 324 1.43 9.22 -17.64
N PRO A 325 2.24 8.61 -18.53
CA PRO A 325 3.20 9.33 -19.35
C PRO A 325 2.55 10.46 -20.17
N GLY A 326 3.08 11.68 -20.03
CA GLY A 326 2.65 12.85 -20.80
C GLY A 326 1.32 13.48 -20.36
N ALA A 327 0.62 12.95 -19.35
CA ALA A 327 -0.67 13.50 -18.93
C ALA A 327 -0.56 14.81 -18.13
N ALA A 328 0.47 14.92 -17.27
CA ALA A 328 0.58 15.96 -16.27
C ALA A 328 0.57 17.39 -16.83
N ALA A 329 1.30 17.65 -17.92
CA ALA A 329 1.42 18.99 -18.48
C ALA A 329 0.07 19.52 -19.02
N GLY A 330 -0.65 18.68 -19.77
CA GLY A 330 -1.96 19.05 -20.29
C GLY A 330 -3.02 19.23 -19.20
N ILE A 331 -2.95 18.45 -18.12
CA ILE A 331 -3.81 18.64 -16.94
C ILE A 331 -3.49 19.97 -16.26
N ALA A 332 -2.21 20.28 -16.04
CA ALA A 332 -1.78 21.54 -15.43
C ALA A 332 -2.24 22.77 -16.22
N GLU A 333 -2.14 22.74 -17.55
CA GLU A 333 -2.61 23.83 -18.42
C GLU A 333 -4.13 24.04 -18.34
N ARG A 334 -4.90 22.95 -18.34
CA ARG A 334 -6.36 23.01 -18.22
C ARG A 334 -6.79 23.49 -16.83
N LEU A 335 -6.17 23.01 -15.77
CA LEU A 335 -6.42 23.47 -14.40
C LEU A 335 -6.13 24.97 -14.26
N ASN A 336 -4.97 25.45 -14.74
CA ASN A 336 -4.65 26.88 -14.72
C ASN A 336 -5.70 27.71 -15.47
N SER A 337 -6.14 27.24 -16.64
CA SER A 337 -7.18 27.91 -17.43
C SER A 337 -8.52 27.95 -16.70
N ALA A 338 -8.93 26.85 -16.06
CA ALA A 338 -10.16 26.76 -15.28
C ALA A 338 -10.13 27.67 -14.05
N VAL A 339 -9.01 27.69 -13.32
CA VAL A 339 -8.80 28.56 -12.15
C VAL A 339 -8.86 30.04 -12.57
N ALA A 340 -8.16 30.42 -13.64
CA ALA A 340 -8.20 31.79 -14.16
C ALA A 340 -9.62 32.20 -14.61
N GLY A 341 -10.39 31.25 -15.16
CA GLY A 341 -11.80 31.44 -15.51
C GLY A 341 -12.69 31.73 -14.30
N ALA A 342 -12.62 30.88 -13.28
CA ALA A 342 -13.41 31.00 -12.05
C ALA A 342 -13.12 32.30 -11.29
N GLN A 343 -11.85 32.76 -11.29
CA GLN A 343 -11.44 34.00 -10.63
C GLN A 343 -12.11 35.27 -11.19
N ARG A 344 -12.69 35.23 -12.39
CA ARG A 344 -13.31 36.40 -13.02
C ARG A 344 -14.79 36.64 -12.68
N GLY A 345 -15.43 35.75 -11.91
CA GLY A 345 -16.89 35.84 -11.71
C GLY A 345 -17.46 35.26 -10.42
N ALA A 346 -16.64 34.70 -9.53
CA ALA A 346 -17.11 34.12 -8.27
C ALA A 346 -17.07 35.13 -7.11
N ALA A 347 -18.00 34.99 -6.16
CA ALA A 347 -18.03 35.79 -4.93
C ALA A 347 -16.82 35.50 -4.03
N ASP A 348 -16.43 34.23 -3.92
CA ASP A 348 -15.16 33.78 -3.34
C ASP A 348 -14.48 32.83 -4.34
N PRO A 349 -13.64 33.36 -5.24
CA PRO A 349 -12.98 32.53 -6.23
C PRO A 349 -11.96 31.58 -5.60
N TYR A 350 -11.39 31.90 -4.44
CA TYR A 350 -10.37 31.08 -3.81
C TYR A 350 -10.95 29.85 -3.15
N ALA A 351 -12.12 29.96 -2.51
CA ALA A 351 -12.86 28.80 -2.02
C ALA A 351 -13.23 27.86 -3.19
N GLN A 352 -13.69 28.41 -4.32
CA GLN A 352 -14.06 27.62 -5.50
C GLN A 352 -12.84 26.93 -6.14
N THR A 353 -11.69 27.60 -6.20
CA THR A 353 -10.49 27.06 -6.86
C THR A 353 -9.54 26.32 -5.92
N PHE A 354 -9.85 26.22 -4.63
CA PHE A 354 -8.95 25.73 -3.60
C PHE A 354 -8.31 24.39 -3.97
N ASN A 355 -9.13 23.39 -4.31
CA ASN A 355 -8.65 22.04 -4.64
C ASN A 355 -7.79 22.02 -5.92
N ALA A 356 -8.19 22.77 -6.95
CA ALA A 356 -7.43 22.90 -8.18
C ALA A 356 -6.06 23.55 -7.95
N GLU A 357 -5.97 24.58 -7.11
CA GLU A 357 -4.70 25.20 -6.76
C GLU A 357 -3.82 24.27 -5.91
N GLN A 358 -4.40 23.53 -4.96
CA GLN A 358 -3.68 22.52 -4.18
C GLN A 358 -3.11 21.43 -5.09
N LEU A 359 -3.88 20.97 -6.08
CA LEU A 359 -3.43 20.00 -7.05
C LEU A 359 -2.31 20.55 -7.96
N LEU A 360 -2.40 21.80 -8.40
CA LEU A 360 -1.31 22.46 -9.13
C LEU A 360 -0.03 22.55 -8.29
N ARG A 361 -0.13 22.85 -6.99
CA ARG A 361 1.03 22.86 -6.07
C ARG A 361 1.62 21.46 -5.91
N ALA A 362 0.79 20.44 -5.74
CA ALA A 362 1.23 19.05 -5.64
C ALA A 362 1.91 18.55 -6.93
N LEU A 363 1.37 18.90 -8.11
CA LEU A 363 2.00 18.59 -9.40
C LEU A 363 3.35 19.30 -9.57
N LEU A 364 3.47 20.54 -9.11
CA LEU A 364 4.73 21.28 -9.16
C LEU A 364 5.81 20.65 -8.27
N LEU A 365 5.43 20.16 -7.08
CA LEU A 365 6.35 19.48 -6.17
C LEU A 365 6.93 18.18 -6.75
N GLN A 366 6.23 17.55 -7.68
CA GLN A 366 6.66 16.33 -8.36
C GLN A 366 7.35 16.58 -9.71
N ALA A 367 7.34 17.83 -10.19
CA ALA A 367 7.86 18.18 -11.50
C ALA A 367 9.37 18.48 -11.44
N GLU A 368 10.11 17.96 -12.43
CA GLU A 368 11.49 18.39 -12.64
C GLU A 368 11.54 19.88 -13.03
N PRO A 369 12.49 20.66 -12.48
CA PRO A 369 12.66 22.06 -12.86
C PRO A 369 12.85 22.24 -14.38
N GLY A 370 12.11 23.18 -14.98
CA GLY A 370 12.14 23.42 -16.42
C GLY A 370 11.39 22.40 -17.27
N SER A 371 10.75 21.40 -16.67
CA SER A 371 9.86 20.48 -17.40
C SER A 371 8.63 21.21 -17.99
N PRO A 372 7.92 20.60 -18.95
CA PRO A 372 6.66 21.15 -19.46
C PRO A 372 5.61 21.38 -18.36
N VAL A 373 5.59 20.53 -17.32
CA VAL A 373 4.70 20.68 -16.16
C VAL A 373 5.07 21.92 -15.34
N ASP A 374 6.36 22.06 -14.99
CA ASP A 374 6.89 23.22 -14.26
C ASP A 374 6.59 24.53 -15.03
N THR A 375 6.86 24.54 -16.34
CA THR A 375 6.59 25.68 -17.22
C THR A 375 5.10 26.02 -17.27
N ALA A 376 4.24 25.03 -17.49
CA ALA A 376 2.79 25.22 -17.56
C ALA A 376 2.22 25.80 -16.27
N ILE A 377 2.66 25.28 -15.12
CA ILE A 377 2.19 25.71 -13.80
C ILE A 377 2.64 27.15 -13.52
N ARG A 378 3.96 27.42 -13.64
CA ARG A 378 4.51 28.76 -13.34
C ARG A 378 3.93 29.82 -14.26
N ARG A 379 3.87 29.57 -15.57
CA ARG A 379 3.27 30.50 -16.54
C ARG A 379 1.84 30.87 -16.15
N GLY A 380 1.00 29.89 -15.82
CA GLY A 380 -0.38 30.17 -15.43
C GLY A 380 -0.53 30.90 -14.09
N VAL A 381 0.42 30.77 -13.15
CA VAL A 381 0.45 31.62 -11.94
C VAL A 381 0.80 33.06 -12.31
N GLN A 382 1.82 33.25 -13.16
CA GLN A 382 2.27 34.55 -13.61
C GLN A 382 1.17 35.32 -14.37
N GLU A 383 0.46 34.63 -15.27
CA GLU A 383 -0.66 35.19 -16.04
C GLU A 383 -1.86 35.60 -15.17
N ARG A 384 -2.06 34.95 -14.01
CA ARG A 384 -3.12 35.30 -13.06
C ARG A 384 -2.81 36.55 -12.24
N TYR A 385 -1.52 36.83 -12.00
CA TYR A 385 -1.08 37.95 -11.18
C TYR A 385 -0.06 38.86 -11.92
N PRO A 386 -0.43 39.44 -13.07
CA PRO A 386 0.50 40.22 -13.90
C PRO A 386 1.04 41.46 -13.16
N HIS A 387 0.28 42.02 -12.22
CA HIS A 387 0.67 43.18 -11.42
C HIS A 387 1.78 42.88 -10.40
N LEU A 388 1.96 41.61 -10.01
CA LEU A 388 3.06 41.19 -9.13
C LEU A 388 4.37 40.94 -9.91
N GLN A 389 4.32 40.94 -11.24
CA GLN A 389 5.48 40.75 -12.10
C GLN A 389 6.23 42.06 -12.42
N GLY A 390 5.64 43.21 -12.07
CA GLY A 390 6.28 44.51 -12.22
C GLY A 390 7.26 44.78 -11.09
N GLY A 391 8.55 44.64 -11.37
CA GLY A 391 9.61 45.27 -10.58
C GLY A 391 9.65 46.78 -10.85
N SER A 392 9.78 47.52 -9.75
CA SER A 392 10.34 48.88 -9.66
C SER A 392 11.63 49.07 -10.45
#